data_AF-A0A967TL11-F1
#
_entry.id   AF-A0A967TL11-F1
#
_cell.length_a   1.000
_cell.length_b   1.000
_cell.length_c   1.000
_cell.angle_alpha   90.00
_cell.angle_beta   90.00
_cell.angle_gamma   90.00
#
_symmetry.space_group_name_H-M   'P 1'
#
loop_
_entity.id
_entity.type
_entity.pdbx_description
1 polymer ?
#
loop_
_entity_poly.entity_id
_entity_poly.type
_entity_poly.pdbx_seq_one_letter_code
_entity_poly.pdbx_strand_id
1 'polypeptide(L)' 'GASRDGKLRSVDADIVLDGGAYASFGLVTTYYSGQLLTAPYEMPAYRFHSVRAYTNKPPCGPKRGHGSVQPRFAFEVQL' A
#
# COMPACT_ATOMS: atom_id res chain seq x y z
N GLY A 1 9.66 -4.45 -10.81
CA GLY A 1 10.64 -4.63 -11.91
C GLY A 1 12.04 -4.70 -11.34
N ALA A 2 12.82 -5.70 -11.72
CA ALA A 2 14.19 -5.91 -11.26
C ALA A 2 15.14 -6.15 -12.45
N SER A 3 16.41 -5.77 -12.32
CA SER A 3 17.44 -6.11 -13.30
C SER A 3 17.98 -7.54 -13.09
N ARG A 4 18.73 -8.05 -14.07
CA ARG A 4 19.29 -9.42 -14.05
C ARG A 4 20.23 -9.70 -12.86
N ASP A 5 20.84 -8.65 -12.32
CA ASP A 5 21.70 -8.68 -11.13
C ASP A 5 20.91 -8.54 -9.82
N GLY A 6 19.57 -8.59 -9.86
CA GLY A 6 18.70 -8.58 -8.67
C GLY A 6 18.38 -7.19 -8.12
N LYS A 7 18.86 -6.10 -8.74
CA LYS A 7 18.52 -4.75 -8.26
C LYS A 7 17.09 -4.37 -8.62
N LEU A 8 16.34 -3.90 -7.63
CA LEU A 8 15.01 -3.32 -7.84
C LEU A 8 15.13 -2.02 -8.63
N ARG A 9 14.28 -1.85 -9.64
CA ARG A 9 14.31 -0.71 -10.58
C ARG A 9 13.01 0.05 -10.61
N SER A 10 11.90 -0.64 -10.49
CA SER A 10 10.59 -0.01 -10.53
C SER A 10 9.56 -0.78 -9.73
N VAL A 11 8.57 -0.08 -9.20
CA VAL A 11 7.33 -0.70 -8.74
C VAL A 11 6.16 0.15 -9.18
N ASP A 12 5.12 -0.55 -9.61
CA ASP A 12 3.83 -0.01 -9.96
C ASP A 12 2.77 -0.77 -9.17
N ALA A 13 2.18 -0.13 -8.18
CA ALA A 13 1.34 -0.77 -7.17
C ALA A 13 -0.11 -0.29 -7.24
N ASP A 14 -1.04 -1.20 -7.55
CA ASP A 14 -2.47 -0.99 -7.42
C ASP A 14 -2.96 -1.61 -6.11
N ILE A 15 -3.56 -0.78 -5.24
CA ILE A 15 -3.95 -1.17 -3.88
C ILE A 15 -5.42 -0.85 -3.67
N VAL A 16 -6.23 -1.85 -3.30
CA VAL A 16 -7.63 -1.65 -2.94
C VAL A 16 -7.84 -2.00 -1.47
N LEU A 17 -8.38 -1.06 -0.69
CA LEU A 17 -8.67 -1.22 0.72
C LEU A 17 -10.17 -1.26 0.96
N ASP A 18 -10.64 -2.23 1.75
CA ASP A 18 -12.01 -2.21 2.28
C ASP A 18 -12.09 -1.28 3.51
N GLY A 19 -12.76 -0.16 3.33
CA GLY A 19 -12.90 0.87 4.35
C GLY A 19 -14.09 0.70 5.30
N GLY A 20 -15.07 -0.13 4.94
CA GLY A 20 -16.38 -0.11 5.57
C GLY A 20 -17.21 1.14 5.25
N ALA A 21 -18.30 1.32 5.99
CA ALA A 21 -19.37 2.27 5.64
C ALA A 21 -19.02 3.77 5.79
N TYR A 22 -18.00 4.12 6.58
CA TYR A 22 -17.65 5.52 6.88
C TYR A 22 -16.17 5.81 6.66
N ALA A 23 -15.80 7.07 6.43
CA ALA A 23 -14.44 7.47 6.06
C ALA A 23 -13.39 7.11 7.13
N SER A 24 -13.68 7.34 8.42
CA SER A 24 -12.70 7.21 9.52
C SER A 24 -11.36 7.89 9.18
N PHE A 25 -10.22 7.30 9.60
CA PHE A 25 -8.87 7.69 9.16
C PHE A 25 -8.48 7.11 7.78
N GLY A 26 -9.49 6.76 6.97
CA GLY A 26 -9.34 6.04 5.72
C GLY A 26 -8.48 6.75 4.68
N LEU A 27 -8.60 8.08 4.55
CA LEU A 27 -7.81 8.86 3.59
C LEU A 27 -6.31 8.76 3.88
N VAL A 28 -5.92 8.92 5.15
CA VAL A 28 -4.53 8.81 5.59
C VAL A 28 -4.02 7.37 5.43
N THR A 29 -4.82 6.39 5.82
CA THR A 29 -4.50 4.96 5.65
C THR A 29 -4.28 4.61 4.17
N THR A 30 -5.11 5.15 3.27
CA THR A 30 -5.01 4.93 1.82
C THR A 30 -3.72 5.53 1.28
N TYR A 31 -3.38 6.76 1.68
CA TYR A 31 -2.12 7.40 1.29
C TYR A 31 -0.89 6.62 1.78
N TYR A 32 -0.87 6.21 3.05
CA TYR A 32 0.25 5.45 3.62
C TYR A 32 0.43 4.07 3.01
N SER A 33 -0.64 3.46 2.51
CA SER A 33 -0.55 2.15 1.85
C SER A 33 0.38 2.16 0.64
N GLY A 34 0.37 3.27 -0.12
CA GLY A 34 1.34 3.49 -1.19
C GLY A 34 2.60 4.14 -0.66
N GLN A 35 2.50 5.33 -0.08
CA GLN A 35 3.65 6.20 0.19
C GLN A 35 4.79 5.55 0.97
N LEU A 36 4.48 4.59 1.86
CA LEU A 36 5.46 3.90 2.68
C LEU A 36 5.93 2.56 2.09
N LEU A 37 5.48 2.17 0.90
CA LEU A 37 5.74 0.87 0.29
C LEU A 37 7.24 0.63 0.08
N THR A 38 7.94 1.59 -0.51
CA THR A 38 9.35 1.45 -0.89
C THR A 38 10.34 1.73 0.24
N ALA A 39 9.90 2.03 1.47
CA ALA A 39 10.77 2.62 2.51
C ALA A 39 12.16 1.96 2.74
N PRO A 40 12.33 0.61 2.74
CA PRO A 40 13.64 -0.02 2.94
C PRO A 40 14.44 -0.24 1.65
N TYR A 41 13.87 0.09 0.48
CA TYR A 41 14.47 -0.17 -0.82
C TYR A 41 14.73 1.12 -1.58
N GLU A 42 15.92 1.22 -2.16
CA GLU A 42 16.19 2.23 -3.18
C GLU A 42 15.41 1.86 -4.44
N MET A 43 14.48 2.73 -4.84
CA MET A 43 13.60 2.51 -5.99
C MET A 43 13.63 3.74 -6.90
N PRO A 44 14.31 3.70 -8.06
CA PRO A 44 14.47 4.87 -8.90
C PRO A 44 13.19 5.27 -9.65
N ALA A 45 12.24 4.35 -9.83
CA ALA A 45 10.93 4.64 -10.41
C ALA A 45 9.82 4.04 -9.54
N TYR A 46 8.87 4.87 -9.14
CA TYR A 46 7.81 4.48 -8.21
C TYR A 46 6.49 5.10 -8.63
N ARG A 47 5.45 4.27 -8.78
CA ARG A 47 4.06 4.69 -8.95
C ARG A 47 3.17 3.84 -8.05
N PHE A 48 2.15 4.47 -7.48
CA PHE A 48 1.07 3.75 -6.83
C PHE A 48 -0.28 4.37 -7.16
N HIS A 49 -1.30 3.55 -7.08
CA HIS A 49 -2.69 3.95 -7.14
C HIS A 49 -3.45 3.19 -6.05
N SER A 50 -3.89 3.93 -5.03
CA SER A 50 -4.58 3.37 -3.88
C SER A 50 -6.03 3.84 -3.84
N VAL A 51 -6.96 2.89 -3.81
CA VAL A 51 -8.40 3.13 -3.72
C VAL A 51 -8.93 2.55 -2.41
N ARG A 52 -9.76 3.33 -1.72
CA ARG A 52 -10.53 2.85 -0.58
C ARG A 52 -11.98 2.68 -0.98
N ALA A 53 -12.45 1.44 -0.97
CA ALA A 53 -13.84 1.11 -1.21
C ALA A 53 -14.68 1.41 0.04
N TYR A 54 -15.81 2.09 -0.16
CA TYR A 54 -16.89 2.12 0.81
C TYR A 54 -17.74 0.85 0.63
N THR A 55 -18.03 0.17 1.73
CA THR A 55 -18.77 -1.10 1.72
C THR A 55 -19.82 -1.12 2.82
N ASN A 56 -20.71 -2.11 2.82
CA ASN A 56 -21.69 -2.30 3.90
C ASN A 56 -21.11 -2.96 5.17
N LYS A 57 -19.78 -3.06 5.28
CA LYS A 57 -19.11 -3.56 6.49
C LYS A 57 -18.95 -2.46 7.55
N PRO A 58 -18.79 -2.80 8.85
CA PRO A 58 -18.45 -1.82 9.88
C PRO A 58 -17.22 -0.98 9.51
N PRO A 59 -17.15 0.29 9.92
CA PRO A 59 -16.07 1.18 9.53
C PRO A 59 -14.71 0.69 10.06
N CYS A 60 -13.71 0.72 9.18
CA CYS A 60 -12.33 0.39 9.52
C CYS A 60 -11.58 1.62 10.03
N GLY A 61 -11.09 1.56 11.27
CA GLY A 61 -10.15 2.52 11.84
C GLY A 61 -8.67 2.14 11.66
N PRO A 62 -7.74 2.93 12.21
CA PRO A 62 -6.31 2.64 12.16
C PRO A 62 -5.94 1.47 13.08
N LYS A 63 -4.97 0.66 12.64
CA LYS A 63 -4.34 -0.43 13.42
C LYS A 63 -2.84 -0.20 13.46
N ARG A 64 -2.10 -0.92 14.31
CA ARG A 64 -0.63 -0.79 14.40
C ARG A 64 -0.01 -0.96 13.00
N GLY A 65 0.76 0.04 12.55
CA GLY A 65 1.32 0.13 11.20
C GLY A 65 0.49 0.93 10.19
N HIS A 66 -0.75 1.31 10.52
CA HIS A 66 -1.58 2.30 9.82
C HIS A 66 -1.67 2.13 8.29
N GLY A 67 -1.91 0.90 7.81
CA GLY A 67 -2.09 0.62 6.39
C GLY A 67 -0.81 0.38 5.59
N SER A 68 0.37 0.56 6.20
CA SER A 68 1.66 0.29 5.52
C SER A 68 2.05 -1.19 5.51
N VAL A 69 1.53 -1.98 6.46
CA VAL A 69 1.99 -3.36 6.68
C VAL A 69 1.43 -4.32 5.63
N GLN A 70 0.16 -4.16 5.26
CA GLN A 70 -0.53 -5.00 4.28
C GLN A 70 0.10 -4.92 2.87
N PRO A 71 0.30 -3.72 2.28
CA PRO A 71 0.93 -3.61 0.97
C PRO A 71 2.41 -3.99 1.02
N ARG A 72 3.10 -3.74 2.15
CA ARG A 72 4.47 -4.23 2.36
C ARG A 72 4.53 -5.74 2.31
N PHE A 73 3.68 -6.45 3.06
CA PHE A 73 3.62 -7.91 2.97
C PHE A 73 3.42 -8.39 1.53
N ALA A 74 2.47 -7.81 0.81
CA ALA A 74 2.20 -8.17 -0.58
C ALA A 74 3.37 -7.87 -1.54
N PHE A 75 4.18 -6.86 -1.25
CA PHE A 75 5.39 -6.54 -2.01
C PHE A 75 6.55 -7.50 -1.69
N GLU A 76 6.81 -7.75 -0.41
CA GLU A 76 7.93 -8.59 0.07
C GLU A 76 7.81 -10.03 -0.42
N VAL A 77 6.59 -10.57 -0.56
CA VAL A 77 6.39 -11.93 -1.11
C VAL A 77 6.67 -12.05 -2.61
N GLN A 78 6.89 -10.92 -3.31
CA GLN A 78 7.26 -10.90 -4.73
C GLN A 78 8.78 -10.84 -4.95
N LEU A 79 9.55 -10.56 -3.89
CA LEU A 79 11.01 -10.55 -3.90
C LEU A 79 11.56 -11.98 -3.84
#